data_AF-A0A530YWJ1-F1
#
_entry.id   AF-A0A530YWJ1-F1
#
_cell.length_a   1.000
_cell.length_b   1.000
_cell.length_c   1.000
_cell.angle_alpha   90.00
_cell.angle_beta   90.00
_cell.angle_gamma   90.00
#
_symmetry.space_group_name_H-M   'P 1'
#
loop_
_entity.id
_entity.type
_entity.pdbx_description
1 polymer ?
#
loop_
_entity_poly.entity_id
_entity_poly.type
_entity_poly.pdbx_seq_one_letter_code
_entity_poly.pdbx_strand_id
1 'polypeptide(L)' 'MLYTLVMMVCLTDVPQTCEQREQMVDGLAMNPGTAFMQAQPLVAQWIETHPGYFVQRWRV' A
#
# COMPACT_ATOMS: atom_id res chain seq x y z
N MET A 1 2.80 -14.86 8.80
CA MET A 1 3.94 -14.48 7.96
C MET A 1 4.10 -12.97 8.03
N LEU A 2 5.32 -12.47 7.87
CA LEU A 2 5.59 -11.04 7.79
C LEU A 2 5.74 -10.68 6.31
N TYR A 3 4.92 -9.75 5.85
CA TYR A 3 4.98 -9.19 4.50
C TYR A 3 5.33 -7.71 4.57
N THR A 4 5.94 -7.20 3.50
CA THR A 4 6.15 -5.76 3.32
C THR A 4 5.20 -5.27 2.25
N LEU A 5 4.23 -4.45 2.64
CA LEU A 5 3.40 -3.71 1.70
C LEU A 5 4.24 -2.57 1.12
N VAL A 6 4.56 -2.66 -0.17
CA VAL A 6 5.31 -1.64 -0.90
C VAL A 6 4.34 -0.87 -1.79
N MET A 7 4.24 0.43 -1.59
CA MET A 7 3.34 1.34 -2.32
C MET A 7 4.15 2.40 -3.05
N MET A 8 3.78 2.67 -4.30
CA MET A 8 4.19 3.88 -5.00
C MET A 8 3.08 4.90 -4.84
N VAL A 9 3.36 5.96 -4.09
CA VAL A 9 2.40 7.01 -3.75
C VAL A 9 2.83 8.31 -4.39
N CYS A 10 1.89 9.10 -4.89
CA CYS A 10 2.16 10.38 -5.53
C CYS A 10 1.33 11.47 -4.86
N LEU A 11 1.86 12.69 -4.84
CA LEU A 11 1.13 13.85 -4.33
C LEU A 11 -0.08 14.17 -5.22
N THR A 12 -1.21 14.49 -4.61
CA THR A 12 -2.45 14.83 -5.32
C THR A 12 -2.35 16.18 -6.02
N ASP A 13 -1.66 17.16 -5.43
CA ASP A 13 -1.47 18.51 -5.99
C ASP A 13 -0.32 18.57 -7.00
N VAL A 14 0.68 17.69 -6.89
CA VAL A 14 1.81 17.55 -7.82
C VAL A 14 2.02 16.07 -8.21
N PRO A 15 1.21 15.52 -9.15
CA PRO A 15 1.20 14.08 -9.46
C PRO A 15 2.50 13.50 -10.04
N GLN A 16 3.46 14.36 -10.41
CA GLN A 16 4.80 13.98 -10.86
C GLN A 16 5.72 13.63 -9.68
N THR A 17 5.37 14.05 -8.46
CA THR A 17 6.14 13.82 -7.24
C THR A 17 5.64 12.54 -6.59
N CYS A 18 6.35 11.45 -6.86
CA CYS A 18 6.06 10.13 -6.31
C CYS A 18 7.19 9.61 -5.44
N GLU A 19 6.83 8.79 -4.45
CA GLU A 19 7.77 8.14 -3.55
C GLU A 19 7.35 6.70 -3.27
N GLN A 20 8.35 5.86 -2.97
CA GLN A 20 8.10 4.50 -2.49
C GLN A 20 7.90 4.55 -0.97
N ARG A 21 6.79 3.96 -0.51
CA ARG A 21 6.49 3.76 0.90
C ARG A 21 6.44 2.27 1.20
N GLU A 22 7.02 1.89 2.32
CA GLU A 22 7.04 0.51 2.79
C GLU A 22 6.39 0.44 4.16
N GLN A 23 5.52 -0.55 4.34
CA GLN A 23 4.83 -0.81 5.60
C GLN A 23 4.92 -2.30 5.91
N MET A 24 5.44 -2.65 7.08
CA MET A 24 5.40 -4.03 7.55
C MET A 24 3.96 -4.39 7.92
N VAL A 25 3.54 -5.56 7.47
CA VAL A 25 2.20 -6.09 7.71
C VAL A 25 2.32 -7.50 8.27
N ASP A 26 1.76 -7.67 9.46
CA ASP A 26 1.67 -8.96 10.13
C ASP A 26 0.31 -9.61 9.89
N GLY A 27 0.25 -10.93 10.06
CA GLY A 27 -1.01 -11.68 10.08
C GLY A 27 -1.60 -12.00 8.70
N LEU A 28 -0.94 -11.65 7.59
CA LEU A 28 -1.38 -12.09 6.27
C LEU A 28 -1.17 -13.60 6.08
N ALA A 29 -2.01 -14.17 5.22
CA ALA A 29 -1.94 -15.56 4.80
C ALA A 29 -0.59 -15.91 4.14
N MET A 30 -0.15 -17.17 4.26
CA MET A 30 1.08 -17.64 3.61
C MET A 30 0.98 -17.71 2.08
N ASN A 31 -0.24 -17.88 1.54
CA ASN A 31 -0.45 -17.91 0.11
C ASN A 31 -0.37 -16.48 -0.46
N PRO A 32 0.49 -16.20 -1.45
CA PRO A 32 0.66 -14.84 -1.97
C PRO A 32 -0.61 -14.21 -2.54
N GLY A 33 -1.45 -14.99 -3.23
CA GLY A 33 -2.71 -14.50 -3.79
C GLY A 33 -3.70 -14.10 -2.68
N THR A 34 -3.79 -14.92 -1.64
CA THR A 34 -4.62 -14.61 -0.47
C THR A 34 -4.08 -13.42 0.33
N ALA A 35 -2.75 -13.32 0.49
CA ALA A 35 -2.11 -12.18 1.15
C ALA A 35 -2.40 -10.87 0.42
N PHE A 36 -2.32 -10.87 -0.92
CA PHE A 36 -2.67 -9.71 -1.75
C PHE A 36 -4.12 -9.27 -1.52
N MET A 37 -5.08 -10.21 -1.54
CA MET A 37 -6.49 -9.89 -1.26
C MET A 37 -6.69 -9.30 0.14
N GLN A 38 -6.01 -9.84 1.16
CA GLN A 38 -6.07 -9.33 2.53
C GLN A 38 -5.40 -7.97 2.72
N ALA A 39 -4.43 -7.62 1.87
CA ALA A 39 -3.73 -6.34 1.94
C ALA A 39 -4.50 -5.16 1.32
N GLN A 40 -5.49 -5.43 0.44
CA GLN A 40 -6.34 -4.40 -0.17
C GLN A 40 -6.95 -3.40 0.83
N PRO A 41 -7.62 -3.83 1.92
CA PRO A 41 -8.18 -2.89 2.90
C PRO A 41 -7.11 -2.07 3.63
N LEU A 42 -5.87 -2.57 3.77
CA LEU A 42 -4.77 -1.82 4.38
C LEU A 42 -4.33 -0.66 3.47
N VAL A 43 -4.27 -0.90 2.16
CA VAL A 43 -4.01 0.16 1.17
C VAL A 43 -5.14 1.19 1.16
N ALA A 44 -6.40 0.74 1.23
CA ALA A 44 -7.55 1.64 1.31
C ALA A 44 -7.50 2.53 2.56
N GLN A 45 -7.23 1.94 3.73
CA GLN A 45 -7.06 2.69 4.98
C GLN A 45 -5.88 3.68 4.90
N TRP A 46 -4.78 3.30 4.24
CA TRP A 46 -3.66 4.19 4.04
C TRP A 46 -4.06 5.43 3.21
N ILE A 47 -4.81 5.24 2.13
CA ILE A 47 -5.32 6.35 1.29
C ILE A 47 -6.22 7.28 2.12
N GLU A 48 -7.14 6.74 2.93
CA GLU A 48 -8.03 7.54 3.77
C GLU A 48 -7.27 8.37 4.81
N THR A 49 -6.18 7.84 5.34
CA THR A 49 -5.34 8.52 6.34
C THR A 49 -4.32 9.48 5.73
N HIS A 50 -4.11 9.46 4.41
CA HIS A 50 -3.15 10.29 3.69
C HIS A 50 -3.82 11.01 2.50
N PRO A 51 -4.78 11.93 2.73
CA PRO A 51 -5.59 12.53 1.67
C PRO A 51 -4.80 13.40 0.67
N GLY A 52 -3.58 13.81 1.02
CA GLY A 52 -2.67 14.52 0.11
C GLY A 52 -1.98 13.61 -0.92
N TYR A 53 -2.22 12.31 -0.86
CA TYR A 53 -1.59 11.31 -1.71
C TYR A 53 -2.62 10.41 -2.38
N PHE A 54 -2.24 9.84 -3.52
CA PHE A 54 -2.91 8.69 -4.11
C PHE A 54 -1.91 7.55 -4.35
N VAL A 55 -2.39 6.31 -4.26
CA VAL A 55 -1.57 5.11 -4.52
C VAL A 55 -1.65 4.79 -6.01
N GLN A 56 -0.51 4.88 -6.72
CA GLN A 56 -0.44 4.56 -8.14
C GLN A 56 -0.37 3.05 -8.40
N ARG A 57 0.41 2.34 -7.57
CA ARG A 57 0.55 0.87 -7.60
C ARG A 57 1.08 0.37 -6.26
N TRP A 58 0.84 -0.91 -5.97
CA TRP A 58 1.32 -1.54 -4.75
C TRP A 58 1.53 -3.04 -4.94
N ARG A 59 2.29 -3.64 -4.02
CA ARG A 59 2.54 -5.09 -3.94
C ARG A 59 2.80 -5.52 -2.51
N VAL A 60 2.58 -6.80 -2.24
CA VAL A 60 2.98 -7.50 -1.02
C VAL A 60 3.94 -8.63 -1.35
#